data_AF-A0A380B921-F1
#
_entry.id   AF-A0A380B921-F1
#
_cell.length_a   1.000
_cell.length_b   1.000
_cell.length_c   1.000
_cell.angle_alpha   90.00
_cell.angle_beta   90.00
_cell.angle_gamma   90.00
#
_symmetry.space_group_name_H-M   'P 1'
#
loop_
_entity.id
_entity.type
_entity.pdbx_description
1 polymer ?
#
loop_
_entity_poly.entity_id
_entity_poly.type
_entity_poly.pdbx_seq_one_letter_code
_entity_poly.pdbx_strand_id
1 'polypeptide(L)'
;MFHSQDPATMPREQDWPISVEMQFLGGLGDGKPRPTGNMCSPGTHVVYKGKIAASHCLNSTSKTYDGDQWVSAELIVLGDSLITHIIEGDTVLQYSKPQIGGGVANRYDPRIKIDGQLLKSGFIALQSEGQPVDFRNIRIKDLSSQYKH
;
A
#
# COMPACT_ATOMS: atom_id res chain seq x y z
N MET A 1 -4.20 2.25 1.77
CA MET A 1 -4.32 1.15 0.78
C MET A 1 -4.71 1.70 -0.59
N PHE A 2 -4.19 1.10 -1.66
CA PHE A 2 -4.43 1.50 -3.05
C PHE A 2 -4.41 0.27 -3.96
N HIS A 3 -4.93 0.42 -5.19
CA HIS A 3 -5.33 -0.72 -6.02
C HIS A 3 -6.17 -1.72 -5.22
N SER A 4 -7.02 -1.18 -4.35
CA SER A 4 -7.78 -1.96 -3.40
C SER A 4 -8.98 -2.60 -4.07
N GLN A 5 -9.31 -3.80 -3.64
CA GLN A 5 -10.53 -4.51 -4.02
C GLN A 5 -11.76 -3.62 -3.81
N ASP A 6 -12.73 -3.77 -4.72
CA ASP A 6 -14.04 -3.14 -4.57
C ASP A 6 -14.71 -3.62 -3.26
N PRO A 7 -15.04 -2.72 -2.33
CA PRO A 7 -15.65 -3.09 -1.06
C PRO A 7 -16.97 -3.83 -1.23
N ALA A 8 -17.73 -3.61 -2.31
CA ALA A 8 -18.98 -4.32 -2.58
C ALA A 8 -18.77 -5.81 -2.92
N THR A 9 -17.55 -6.18 -3.31
CA THR A 9 -17.17 -7.58 -3.61
C THR A 9 -16.55 -8.30 -2.42
N MET A 10 -16.29 -7.60 -1.32
CA MET A 10 -15.69 -8.19 -0.12
C MET A 10 -16.76 -8.95 0.67
N PRO A 11 -16.63 -10.28 0.85
CA PRO A 11 -17.48 -11.01 1.79
C PRO A 11 -17.32 -10.44 3.19
N ARG A 12 -18.40 -10.49 3.99
CA ARG A 12 -18.43 -10.00 5.38
C ARG A 12 -17.27 -10.52 6.23
N GLU A 13 -16.88 -11.77 6.01
CA GLU A 13 -15.84 -12.44 6.79
C GLU A 13 -14.43 -12.23 6.23
N GLN A 14 -14.26 -11.61 5.06
CA GLN A 14 -12.92 -11.35 4.51
C GLN A 14 -12.17 -10.36 5.43
N ASP A 15 -10.97 -10.73 5.86
CA ASP A 15 -10.18 -9.95 6.84
C ASP A 15 -9.46 -8.75 6.23
N TRP A 16 -8.94 -8.91 5.02
CA TRP A 16 -8.18 -7.87 4.32
C TRP A 16 -8.64 -7.72 2.89
N PRO A 17 -8.76 -6.50 2.34
CA PRO A 17 -8.98 -6.32 0.91
C PRO A 17 -7.78 -6.87 0.13
N ILE A 18 -8.04 -7.48 -1.02
CA ILE A 18 -6.98 -7.77 -2.00
C ILE A 18 -6.46 -6.42 -2.49
N SER A 19 -5.26 -6.02 -2.06
CA SER A 19 -4.80 -4.63 -2.16
C SER A 19 -3.28 -4.53 -2.07
N VAL A 20 -2.74 -3.38 -2.43
CA VAL A 20 -1.42 -2.93 -1.97
C VAL A 20 -1.60 -1.86 -0.90
N GLU A 21 -0.69 -1.81 0.05
CA GLU A 21 -0.71 -0.90 1.18
C GLU A 21 0.57 -0.07 1.22
N MET A 22 0.42 1.25 1.41
CA MET A 22 1.46 2.09 2.00
C MET A 22 1.17 2.17 3.49
N GLN A 23 1.92 1.42 4.29
CA GLN A 23 1.67 1.25 5.72
C GLN A 23 2.10 2.49 6.50
N PHE A 24 1.24 2.97 7.39
CA PHE A 24 1.57 4.08 8.29
C PHE A 24 1.83 3.57 9.70
N LEU A 25 3.06 3.74 10.18
CA LEU A 25 3.47 3.37 11.54
C LEU A 25 3.97 4.59 12.30
N GLY A 26 3.57 4.68 13.56
CA GLY A 26 4.25 5.50 14.58
C GLY A 26 5.35 4.68 15.27
N GLY A 27 6.35 5.38 15.78
CA GLY A 27 7.39 4.81 16.64
C GLY A 27 6.84 4.35 18.00
N LEU A 28 7.62 3.51 18.69
CA LEU A 28 7.24 2.94 20.00
C LEU A 28 7.97 3.61 21.17
N GLY A 29 8.83 4.60 20.91
CA GLY A 29 9.66 5.24 21.94
C GLY A 29 10.76 4.34 22.52
N ASP A 30 11.03 3.19 21.92
CA ASP A 30 12.03 2.20 22.39
C ASP A 30 13.39 2.34 21.71
N GLY A 31 13.55 3.35 20.86
CA GLY A 31 14.77 3.63 20.09
C GLY A 31 15.04 2.66 18.94
N LYS A 32 14.13 1.70 18.67
CA LYS A 32 14.30 0.77 17.55
C LYS A 32 13.73 1.37 16.26
N PRO A 33 14.39 1.17 15.11
CA PRO A 33 13.85 1.60 13.83
C PRO A 33 12.49 0.96 13.54
N ARG A 34 11.49 1.81 13.31
CA ARG A 34 10.14 1.47 12.88
C ARG A 34 9.72 2.44 11.76
N PRO A 35 10.26 2.24 10.54
CA PRO A 35 9.98 3.14 9.43
C PRO A 35 8.49 3.11 9.05
N THR A 36 8.02 4.19 8.43
CA THR A 36 6.66 4.37 7.91
C THR A 36 6.70 4.46 6.39
N GLY A 37 5.55 4.37 5.72
CA GLY A 37 5.50 4.29 4.27
C GLY A 37 6.07 2.97 3.72
N ASN A 38 6.00 1.89 4.50
CA ASN A 38 6.37 0.55 4.05
C ASN A 38 5.36 0.07 2.99
N MET A 39 5.74 -0.90 2.17
CA MET A 39 4.79 -1.59 1.29
C MET A 39 4.33 -2.87 1.96
N CYS A 40 3.03 -3.14 2.05
CA CYS A 40 2.49 -4.45 2.39
C CYS A 40 1.50 -4.90 1.30
N SER A 41 1.41 -6.21 1.03
CA SER A 41 0.73 -6.75 -0.17
C SER A 41 -0.33 -7.83 0.16
N PRO A 42 -1.44 -7.49 0.84
CA PRO A 42 -2.46 -8.48 1.20
C PRO A 42 -3.20 -8.97 -0.05
N GLY A 43 -3.18 -10.28 -0.28
CA GLY A 43 -3.75 -10.88 -1.49
C GLY A 43 -3.09 -10.42 -2.79
N THR A 44 -1.88 -9.82 -2.72
CA THR A 44 -1.15 -9.31 -3.88
C THR A 44 0.35 -9.66 -3.81
N HIS A 45 1.05 -9.36 -4.89
CA HIS A 45 2.50 -9.35 -5.00
C HIS A 45 2.94 -8.06 -5.69
N VAL A 46 4.20 -7.68 -5.50
CA VAL A 46 4.85 -6.61 -6.24
C VAL A 46 6.21 -7.07 -6.74
N VAL A 47 6.73 -6.44 -7.78
CA VAL A 47 8.10 -6.61 -8.24
C VAL A 47 8.99 -5.55 -7.61
N TYR A 48 9.94 -6.00 -6.79
CA TYR A 48 10.95 -5.18 -6.14
C TYR A 48 12.35 -5.65 -6.57
N LYS A 49 13.19 -4.71 -7.02
CA LYS A 49 14.54 -5.01 -7.54
C LYS A 49 14.55 -6.11 -8.61
N GLY A 50 13.57 -6.06 -9.51
CA GLY A 50 13.47 -6.96 -10.68
C GLY A 50 12.92 -8.35 -10.41
N LYS A 51 12.49 -8.67 -9.18
CA LYS A 51 11.89 -9.97 -8.82
C LYS A 51 10.61 -9.76 -8.02
N ILE A 52 9.72 -10.74 -8.03
CA ILE A 52 8.58 -10.76 -7.11
C ILE A 52 9.11 -10.70 -5.67
N ALA A 53 8.59 -9.77 -4.88
CA ALA A 53 8.98 -9.60 -3.49
C ALA A 53 8.73 -10.89 -2.70
N ALA A 54 9.76 -11.37 -2.00
CA ALA A 54 9.69 -12.61 -1.24
C ALA A 54 8.84 -12.49 0.04
N SER A 55 8.66 -11.26 0.53
CA SER A 55 7.89 -10.95 1.74
C SER A 55 6.66 -10.13 1.41
N HIS A 56 5.62 -10.30 2.23
CA HIS A 56 4.41 -9.50 2.17
C HIS A 56 4.70 -8.01 2.41
N CYS A 57 5.58 -7.71 3.38
CA CYS A 57 6.00 -6.34 3.67
C CYS A 57 7.44 -6.05 3.22
N LEU A 58 7.68 -4.85 2.69
CA LEU A 58 8.98 -4.27 2.38
C LEU A 58 9.16 -2.99 3.19
N ASN A 59 10.25 -2.92 3.94
CA ASN A 59 10.59 -1.71 4.69
C ASN A 59 10.97 -0.57 3.75
N SER A 60 10.45 0.63 4.06
CA SER A 60 10.91 1.87 3.46
C SER A 60 12.25 2.30 4.09
N THR A 61 12.86 3.34 3.53
CA THR A 61 14.03 4.00 4.10
C THR A 61 13.69 5.23 4.95
N SER A 62 12.43 5.41 5.35
CA SER A 62 12.02 6.58 6.15
C SER A 62 12.63 6.56 7.55
N LYS A 63 12.56 7.70 8.23
CA LYS A 63 12.81 7.78 9.67
C LYS A 63 11.67 7.10 10.46
N THR A 64 11.91 6.91 11.75
CA THR A 64 10.87 6.59 12.74
C THR A 64 10.34 7.90 13.32
N TYR A 65 9.03 7.99 13.49
CA TYR A 65 8.34 9.17 13.99
C TYR A 65 7.62 8.81 15.28
N ASP A 66 8.22 9.15 16.43
CA ASP A 66 7.69 8.82 17.76
C ASP A 66 6.67 9.85 18.25
N GLY A 67 5.66 9.38 18.99
CA GLY A 67 4.63 10.22 19.59
C GLY A 67 3.67 10.86 18.57
N ASP A 68 2.78 11.72 19.08
CA ASP A 68 1.76 12.37 18.27
C ASP A 68 2.36 13.51 17.45
N GLN A 69 2.40 13.30 16.14
CA GLN A 69 2.88 14.30 15.19
C GLN A 69 2.25 14.11 13.81
N TRP A 70 2.22 15.19 13.04
CA TRP A 70 1.81 15.13 11.65
C TRP A 70 2.98 14.71 10.78
N VAL A 71 2.77 13.67 9.97
CA VAL A 71 3.72 13.21 8.95
C VAL A 71 3.07 13.34 7.58
N SER A 72 3.75 13.99 6.66
CA SER A 72 3.33 14.12 5.27
C SER A 72 3.68 12.86 4.49
N ALA A 73 2.68 12.25 3.86
CA ALA A 73 2.84 11.09 2.99
C ALA A 73 2.29 11.40 1.60
N GLU A 74 3.03 11.01 0.56
CA GLU A 74 2.60 11.07 -0.83
C GLU A 74 2.82 9.72 -1.51
N LEU A 75 1.87 9.35 -2.36
CA LEU A 75 1.85 8.10 -3.09
C LEU A 75 1.64 8.42 -4.57
N ILE A 76 2.64 8.09 -5.39
CA ILE A 76 2.56 8.23 -6.85
C ILE A 76 2.36 6.85 -7.44
N VAL A 77 1.27 6.67 -8.18
CA VAL A 77 0.89 5.38 -8.79
C VAL A 77 0.72 5.58 -10.29
N LEU A 78 1.63 5.00 -11.07
CA LEU A 78 1.56 5.00 -12.54
C LEU A 78 0.99 3.67 -13.02
N GLY A 79 -0.30 3.43 -12.76
CA GLY A 79 -0.96 2.16 -13.06
C GLY A 79 -0.25 0.98 -12.40
N ASP A 80 0.16 0.00 -13.20
CA ASP A 80 0.98 -1.15 -12.79
C ASP A 80 2.49 -0.94 -13.02
N SER A 81 2.92 0.19 -13.56
CA SER A 81 4.29 0.40 -14.03
C SER A 81 5.28 0.78 -12.93
N LEU A 82 4.99 1.83 -12.16
CA LEU A 82 5.85 2.33 -11.08
C LEU A 82 4.98 2.89 -9.94
N ILE A 83 5.34 2.48 -8.73
CA ILE A 83 4.79 2.98 -7.49
C ILE A 83 5.92 3.62 -6.69
N THR A 84 5.70 4.84 -6.22
CA THR A 84 6.66 5.59 -5.41
C THR A 84 5.99 6.04 -4.12
N HIS A 85 6.60 5.68 -2.99
CA HIS A 85 6.23 6.17 -1.67
C HIS A 85 7.14 7.32 -1.30
N ILE A 86 6.53 8.42 -0.84
CA ILE A 86 7.23 9.63 -0.40
C ILE A 86 6.80 9.94 1.04
N ILE A 87 7.75 10.18 1.93
CA ILE A 87 7.52 10.58 3.31
C ILE A 87 8.33 11.85 3.58
N GLU A 88 7.68 12.90 4.09
CA GLU A 88 8.33 14.20 4.36
C GLU A 88 9.10 14.79 3.15
N GLY A 89 8.61 14.52 1.93
CA GLY A 89 9.22 14.98 0.68
C GLY A 89 10.34 14.08 0.14
N ASP A 90 10.80 13.09 0.90
CA ASP A 90 11.82 12.15 0.47
C ASP A 90 11.20 10.90 -0.14
N THR A 91 11.74 10.43 -1.26
CA THR A 91 11.38 9.11 -1.82
C THR A 91 11.96 8.02 -0.94
N VAL A 92 11.10 7.20 -0.34
CA VAL A 92 11.51 6.17 0.64
C VAL A 92 11.33 4.74 0.16
N LEU A 93 10.54 4.51 -0.89
CA LEU A 93 10.36 3.18 -1.48
C LEU A 93 9.85 3.27 -2.92
N GLN A 94 10.38 2.41 -3.79
CA GLN A 94 9.89 2.25 -5.17
C GLN A 94 9.80 0.77 -5.55
N TYR A 95 8.72 0.43 -6.25
CA TYR A 95 8.45 -0.92 -6.78
C TYR A 95 7.48 -0.85 -7.96
N SER A 96 7.18 -2.00 -8.56
CA SER A 96 6.42 -2.08 -9.82
C SER A 96 5.53 -3.32 -9.86
N LYS A 97 4.69 -3.42 -10.89
CA LYS A 97 3.90 -4.61 -11.24
C LYS A 97 3.13 -5.20 -10.05
N PRO A 98 2.30 -4.40 -9.37
CA PRO A 98 1.36 -4.94 -8.40
C PRO A 98 0.45 -5.92 -9.13
N GLN A 99 0.27 -7.11 -8.56
CA GLN A 99 -0.53 -8.17 -9.15
C GLN A 99 -1.26 -8.96 -8.07
N ILE A 100 -2.45 -9.46 -8.36
CA ILE A 100 -3.15 -10.39 -7.48
C ILE A 100 -2.29 -11.64 -7.30
N GLY A 101 -2.20 -12.12 -6.07
CA GLY A 101 -1.29 -13.20 -5.69
C GLY A 101 -1.20 -13.32 -4.18
N GLY A 102 -0.12 -13.88 -3.67
CA GLY A 102 0.20 -13.83 -2.24
C GLY A 102 -0.84 -14.44 -1.30
N GLY A 103 -0.56 -14.33 -0.01
CA GLY A 103 -1.46 -14.72 1.07
C GLY A 103 -1.99 -13.49 1.82
N VAL A 104 -2.25 -13.66 3.12
CA VAL A 104 -2.62 -12.59 4.08
C VAL A 104 -4.04 -12.01 3.91
N ALA A 105 -4.66 -12.15 2.73
CA ALA A 105 -6.12 -12.03 2.61
C ALA A 105 -6.76 -13.43 2.68
N ASN A 106 -7.72 -13.63 3.58
CA ASN A 106 -8.44 -14.89 3.77
C ASN A 106 -9.95 -14.68 3.57
N ARG A 107 -10.67 -15.78 3.30
CA ARG A 107 -12.14 -15.79 3.15
C ARG A 107 -12.63 -14.83 2.05
N TYR A 108 -11.79 -14.56 1.07
CA TYR A 108 -12.12 -13.82 -0.16
C TYR A 108 -13.00 -14.66 -1.09
N ASP A 109 -13.71 -13.99 -2.00
CA ASP A 109 -14.36 -14.67 -3.12
C ASP A 109 -13.31 -15.15 -4.14
N PRO A 110 -13.19 -16.47 -4.40
CA PRO A 110 -12.22 -17.01 -5.35
C PRO A 110 -12.37 -16.45 -6.77
N ARG A 111 -13.55 -15.93 -7.14
CA ARG A 111 -13.78 -15.29 -8.44
C ARG A 111 -13.09 -13.93 -8.58
N ILE A 112 -12.75 -13.31 -7.44
CA ILE A 112 -12.05 -12.02 -7.40
C ILE A 112 -10.53 -12.22 -7.33
N LYS A 113 -10.05 -13.24 -6.61
CA LYS A 113 -8.60 -13.50 -6.46
C LYS A 113 -8.02 -14.33 -7.60
N ILE A 114 -7.90 -13.72 -8.78
CA ILE A 114 -7.28 -14.33 -9.95
C ILE A 114 -5.77 -14.06 -9.95
N ASP A 115 -4.98 -15.01 -9.45
CA ASP A 115 -3.53 -14.88 -9.31
C ASP A 115 -2.82 -14.57 -10.65
N GLY A 116 -1.86 -13.65 -10.60
CA GLY A 116 -1.12 -13.16 -11.76
C GLY A 116 -1.76 -11.97 -12.48
N GLN A 117 -3.00 -11.61 -12.14
CA GLN A 117 -3.65 -10.43 -12.72
C GLN A 117 -2.95 -9.13 -12.26
N LEU A 118 -2.43 -8.35 -13.22
CA LEU A 118 -1.83 -7.04 -12.94
C LEU A 118 -2.90 -6.03 -12.49
N LEU A 119 -2.58 -5.27 -11.45
CA LEU A 119 -3.42 -4.24 -10.87
C LEU A 119 -3.08 -2.88 -11.46
N LYS A 120 -3.92 -2.42 -12.40
CA LYS A 120 -3.76 -1.13 -13.10
C LYS A 120 -4.61 -0.01 -12.49
N SER A 121 -5.65 -0.37 -11.76
CA SER A 121 -6.61 0.54 -11.13
C SER A 121 -7.29 -0.18 -9.97
N GLY A 122 -7.81 0.58 -9.01
CA GLY A 122 -8.67 0.06 -7.96
C GLY A 122 -9.11 1.17 -7.02
N PHE A 123 -9.72 0.79 -5.90
CA PHE A 123 -10.16 1.72 -4.88
C PHE A 123 -8.97 2.22 -4.04
N ILE A 124 -9.16 3.38 -3.41
CA ILE A 124 -8.27 3.92 -2.39
C ILE A 124 -9.00 3.78 -1.05
N ALA A 125 -8.32 3.19 -0.07
CA ALA A 125 -8.85 2.98 1.27
C ALA A 125 -7.90 3.57 2.32
N LEU A 126 -8.45 4.27 3.30
CA LEU A 126 -7.74 4.72 4.50
C LEU A 126 -8.06 3.74 5.62
N GLN A 127 -7.03 3.20 6.24
CA GLN A 127 -7.14 2.13 7.23
C GLN A 127 -6.60 2.58 8.59
N SER A 128 -7.25 2.11 9.65
CA SER A 128 -6.72 2.05 11.01
C SER A 128 -6.56 0.57 11.38
N GLU A 129 -5.35 0.14 11.72
CA GLU A 129 -5.05 -1.24 12.13
C GLU A 129 -5.02 -1.34 13.66
N GLY A 130 -6.17 -1.14 14.29
CA GLY A 130 -6.36 -1.30 15.74
C GLY A 130 -5.82 -0.15 16.61
N GLN A 131 -5.09 0.80 16.05
CA GLN A 131 -4.65 2.03 16.73
C GLN A 131 -5.30 3.27 16.09
N PRO A 132 -5.68 4.29 16.89
CA PRO A 132 -6.19 5.54 16.36
C PRO A 132 -5.20 6.19 15.38
N VAL A 133 -5.73 6.77 14.31
CA VAL A 133 -4.96 7.54 13.33
C VAL A 133 -5.84 8.66 12.81
N ASP A 134 -5.27 9.86 12.71
CA ASP A 134 -5.93 11.03 12.16
C ASP A 134 -5.38 11.36 10.77
N PHE A 135 -6.29 11.68 9.84
CA PHE A 135 -5.94 12.11 8.49
C PHE A 135 -6.44 13.53 8.24
N ARG A 136 -5.62 14.35 7.57
CA ARG A 136 -6.01 15.68 7.08
C ARG A 136 -5.34 15.97 5.74
N ASN A 137 -5.86 16.97 5.03
CA ASN A 137 -5.33 17.42 3.74
C ASN A 137 -5.24 16.32 2.68
N ILE A 138 -6.19 15.40 2.67
CA ILE A 138 -6.26 14.33 1.67
C ILE A 138 -6.60 14.96 0.31
N ARG A 139 -5.70 14.81 -0.65
CA ARG A 139 -5.84 15.35 -2.00
C ARG A 139 -5.50 14.26 -3.01
N ILE A 140 -6.15 14.30 -4.15
CA ILE A 140 -5.90 13.40 -5.27
C ILE A 140 -5.66 14.23 -6.54
N LYS A 141 -4.70 13.79 -7.34
CA LYS A 141 -4.42 14.34 -8.67
C LYS A 141 -4.41 13.19 -9.66
N ASP A 142 -5.30 13.24 -10.63
CA ASP A 142 -5.29 12.28 -11.74
C ASP A 142 -4.14 12.63 -12.72
N LEU A 143 -3.30 11.63 -12.99
CA LEU A 143 -2.14 11.73 -13.89
C LEU A 143 -2.42 11.15 -15.29
N SER A 144 -3.62 10.60 -15.54
CA SER A 144 -4.00 9.94 -16.80
C SER A 144 -3.77 10.80 -18.05
N SER A 145 -4.02 12.11 -17.95
CA SER A 145 -3.82 13.06 -19.05
C SER A 145 -2.33 13.33 -19.38
N GLN A 146 -1.43 13.03 -18.45
CA GLN A 146 0.01 13.36 -18.54
C GLN A 146 0.83 12.16 -19.04
N TYR A 147 0.31 10.95 -18.88
CA TYR A 147 0.98 9.71 -19.27
C TYR A 147 0.04 8.91 -20.18
N LYS A 148 0.06 9.22 -21.49
CA LYS A 148 -0.61 8.39 -22.50
C LYS A 148 0.26 7.15 -22.75
N HIS A 149 -0.33 5.97 -22.56
CA HIS A 149 0.27 4.68 -22.92
C HIS A 149 0.50 4.53 -24.42
#